data_AF-A0A3R7UQT3-F1
#
_entry.id   AF-A0A3R7UQT3-F1
#
_cell.length_a   1.000
_cell.length_b   1.000
_cell.length_c   1.000
_cell.angle_alpha   90.00
_cell.angle_beta   90.00
_cell.angle_gamma   90.00
#
_symmetry.space_group_name_H-M   'P 1'
#
loop_
_entity.id
_entity.type
_entity.pdbx_description
1 polymer ?
#
loop_
_entity_poly.entity_id
_entity_poly.type
_entity_poly.pdbx_seq_one_letter_code
_entity_poly.pdbx_strand_id
1 'polypeptide(L)' 'MAKKNPIAKDLRTRKYRPKIFKAKKGKGSFKRQKKN' A
#
# COMPACT_ATOMS: atom_id res chain seq x y z
N MET A 1 26.61 18.07 4.90
CA MET A 1 25.60 18.07 3.83
C MET A 1 24.22 17.94 4.42
N ALA A 2 23.51 19.07 4.56
CA ALA A 2 22.18 19.10 5.16
C ALA A 2 21.19 18.32 4.29
N LYS A 3 20.52 17.31 4.86
CA LYS A 3 19.39 16.65 4.23
C LYS A 3 18.29 17.70 4.07
N LYS A 4 18.20 18.30 2.88
CA LYS A 4 17.25 19.39 2.57
C LYS A 4 15.79 19.06 2.86
N ASN A 5 15.43 17.77 2.98
CA ASN A 5 14.07 17.36 3.25
C ASN A 5 13.99 16.25 4.32
N PRO A 6 13.63 16.58 5.58
CA PRO A 6 13.45 15.59 6.64
C PRO A 6 12.22 14.70 6.41
N ILE A 7 11.18 15.20 5.73
CA ILE A 7 9.95 14.47 5.42
C ILE A 7 10.23 13.32 4.45
N ALA A 8 11.15 13.52 3.50
CA ALA A 8 11.51 12.50 2.52
C ALA A 8 12.14 11.25 3.16
N LYS A 9 12.73 11.37 4.37
CA LYS A 9 13.22 10.21 5.14
C LYS A 9 12.07 9.37 5.66
N ASP A 10 11.01 10.01 6.16
CA ASP A 10 9.82 9.33 6.70
C ASP A 10 8.93 8.76 5.58
N LEU A 11 8.74 9.50 4.49
CA LEU A 11 7.93 9.08 3.34
C LEU A 11 8.43 7.77 2.70
N ARG A 12 9.74 7.52 2.72
CA ARG A 12 10.34 6.29 2.18
C ARG A 12 10.27 5.09 3.13
N THR A 13 9.78 5.27 4.36
CA THR A 13 9.60 4.17 5.31
C THR A 13 8.40 3.30 4.93
N ARG A 14 8.26 2.15 5.62
CA ARG A 14 7.11 1.25 5.44
C ARG A 14 5.76 1.91 5.75
N LYS A 15 5.75 3.00 6.54
CA LYS A 15 4.54 3.72 6.96
C LYS A 15 3.73 4.25 5.78
N TYR A 16 4.41 4.78 4.75
CA TYR A 16 3.79 5.44 3.60
C TYR A 16 3.96 4.66 2.29
N ARG A 17 4.24 3.36 2.35
CA ARG A 17 4.26 2.53 1.14
C ARG A 17 2.86 2.41 0.54
N PRO A 18 2.73 2.42 -0.80
CA PRO A 18 1.43 2.26 -1.45
C PRO A 18 0.83 0.90 -1.07
N LYS A 19 -0.39 0.93 -0.55
CA LYS A 19 -1.14 -0.28 -0.19
C LYS A 19 -2.01 -0.69 -1.38
N ILE A 20 -1.69 -1.84 -1.98
CA ILE A 20 -2.46 -2.39 -3.10
C ILE A 20 -3.65 -3.16 -2.51
N PHE A 21 -4.86 -2.66 -2.77
CA PHE A 21 -6.10 -3.33 -2.37
C PHE A 21 -6.59 -4.28 -3.47
N LYS A 22 -7.17 -5.42 -3.06
CA LYS A 22 -7.80 -6.37 -3.98
C LYS A 22 -9.11 -5.79 -4.53
N ALA A 23 -9.33 -5.90 -5.84
CA ALA A 23 -10.60 -5.52 -6.45
C ALA A 23 -11.75 -6.38 -5.90
N LYS A 24 -12.96 -5.79 -5.82
CA LYS A 24 -14.17 -6.51 -5.36
C LYS A 24 -14.74 -7.44 -6.42
N LYS A 25 -14.57 -7.11 -7.71
CA LYS A 25 -15.00 -7.87 -8.89
C LYS A 25 -13.91 -7.79 -9.98
N GLY A 26 -13.85 -8.77 -10.88
CA GLY A 26 -12.86 -8.82 -11.98
C GLY A 26 -11.59 -9.64 -11.68
N LYS A 27 -10.49 -9.34 -12.37
CA LYS A 27 -9.23 -10.12 -12.31
C LYS A 27 -8.67 -10.13 -10.88
N GLY A 28 -8.31 -11.33 -10.43
CA GLY A 28 -7.73 -11.51 -9.10
C GLY A 28 -8.67 -11.13 -7.97
N SER A 29 -9.99 -11.02 -8.18
CA SER A 29 -10.99 -10.72 -7.14
C SER A 29 -11.64 -11.98 -6.54
N PHE A 30 -11.55 -13.13 -7.23
CA PHE A 30 -12.18 -14.40 -6.81
C PHE A 30 -11.72 -14.81 -5.40
N LYS A 31 -12.68 -15.19 -4.55
CA LYS A 31 -12.46 -15.76 -3.21
C LYS A 31 -13.15 -17.11 -3.17
N ARG A 32 -12.43 -18.16 -2.75
CA ARG A 32 -12.97 -19.53 -2.69
C ARG A 32 -14.04 -19.68 -1.61
N GLN A 33 -13.78 -19.12 -0.44
CA GLN A 33 -14.75 -19.02 0.65
C GLN A 33 -15.17 -17.56 0.76
N LYS A 34 -16.47 -17.29 0.63
CA LYS A 34 -17.03 -16.02 1.06
C LYS A 34 -17.22 -16.11 2.57
N LYS A 35 -16.65 -15.17 3.32
CA LYS A 35 -17.14 -14.95 4.69
C LYS A 35 -18.50 -14.28 4.52
N ASN A 36 -19.54 -14.92 5.07
CA ASN A 36 -20.86 -14.29 5.24
C ASN A 36 -20.72 -13.05 6.11
#